data_AF-A0A931U660-F1
#
_entry.id   AF-A0A931U660-F1
#
_cell.length_a   1.000
_cell.length_b   1.000
_cell.length_c   1.000
_cell.angle_alpha   90.00
_cell.angle_beta   90.00
_cell.angle_gamma   90.00
#
_symmetry.space_group_name_H-M   'P 1'
#
loop_
_entity.id
_entity.type
_entity.pdbx_description
1 polymer ?
#
loop_
_entity_poly.entity_id
_entity_poly.type
_entity_poly.pdbx_seq_one_letter_code
_entity_poly.pdbx_strand_id
1 'polypeptide(L)'
;MHAALGHYRALHNAARRQAEALDAGEFDRFLAILDEREALLGLIDAAGLPSEQRERQETETLARAILQTDEANATRLRQALEAAQQELGALRGGQRLMQSYRSSAERPARFIDHSG
;
A
#
# COMPACT_ATOMS: atom_id res chain seq x y z
N MET A 1 -20.56 -25.63 13.16
CA MET A 1 -19.69 -24.66 12.48
C MET A 1 -18.62 -24.23 13.46
N HIS A 2 -17.39 -24.67 13.25
CA HIS A 2 -16.26 -24.32 14.10
C HIS A 2 -15.96 -22.82 14.08
N ALA A 3 -15.64 -22.24 15.24
CA ALA A 3 -15.38 -20.80 15.37
C ALA A 3 -14.27 -20.32 14.43
N ALA A 4 -13.20 -21.11 14.30
CA ALA A 4 -12.09 -20.83 13.38
C ALA A 4 -12.54 -20.64 11.92
N LEU A 5 -13.47 -21.46 11.40
CA LEU A 5 -13.96 -21.32 10.03
C LEU A 5 -14.70 -19.98 9.83
N GLY A 6 -15.46 -19.55 10.83
CA GLY A 6 -16.08 -18.22 10.84
C GLY A 6 -15.05 -17.10 10.75
N HIS A 7 -13.97 -17.18 11.54
CA HIS A 7 -12.90 -16.19 11.52
C HIS A 7 -12.12 -16.19 10.20
N TYR A 8 -11.85 -17.34 9.59
CA TYR A 8 -11.23 -17.42 8.25
C TYR A 8 -12.09 -16.76 7.17
N ARG A 9 -13.41 -16.96 7.20
CA ARG A 9 -14.33 -16.28 6.26
C ARG A 9 -14.34 -14.76 6.47
N ALA A 10 -14.34 -14.30 7.73
CA ALA A 10 -14.23 -12.89 8.06
C ALA A 10 -12.90 -12.28 7.56
N LEU A 11 -11.79 -12.99 7.79
CA LEU A 11 -10.46 -12.56 7.34
C LEU A 11 -10.37 -12.48 5.81
N HIS A 12 -10.94 -13.45 5.10
CA HIS A 12 -11.03 -13.41 3.63
C HIS A 12 -11.84 -12.22 3.13
N ASN A 13 -12.98 -11.91 3.78
CA ASN A 13 -13.76 -10.71 3.44
C ASN A 13 -13.01 -9.40 3.73
N ALA A 14 -12.25 -9.35 4.84
CA ALA A 14 -11.40 -8.23 5.17
C ALA A 14 -10.27 -8.05 4.13
N ALA A 15 -9.65 -9.14 3.67
CA ALA A 15 -8.64 -9.10 2.62
C ALA A 15 -9.17 -8.51 1.31
N ARG A 16 -10.38 -8.90 0.90
CA ARG A 16 -11.05 -8.32 -0.28
C ARG A 16 -11.34 -6.82 -0.10
N ARG A 17 -11.90 -6.42 1.04
CA ARG A 17 -12.16 -5.00 1.34
C ARG A 17 -10.87 -4.17 1.37
N GLN A 18 -9.77 -4.76 1.83
CA GLN A 18 -8.47 -4.10 1.84
C GLN A 18 -7.94 -3.89 0.42
N ALA A 19 -8.11 -4.87 -0.48
CA ALA A 19 -7.79 -4.72 -1.90
C ALA A 19 -8.66 -3.62 -2.55
N GLU A 20 -9.95 -3.58 -2.25
CA GLU A 20 -10.86 -2.52 -2.74
C GLU A 20 -10.45 -1.12 -2.26
N ALA A 21 -10.06 -0.99 -0.98
CA ALA A 21 -9.57 0.28 -0.44
C ALA A 21 -8.26 0.72 -1.12
N LEU A 22 -7.36 -0.23 -1.41
CA LEU A 22 -6.13 0.05 -2.14
C LEU A 22 -6.40 0.50 -3.58
N ASP A 23 -7.29 -0.18 -4.28
CA ASP A 23 -7.68 0.17 -5.66
C ASP A 23 -8.38 1.54 -5.73
N ALA A 24 -9.06 1.95 -4.66
CA ALA A 24 -9.66 3.27 -4.52
C ALA A 24 -8.69 4.37 -4.01
N GLY A 25 -7.46 4.01 -3.61
CA GLY A 25 -6.51 4.94 -3.00
C GLY A 25 -6.89 5.41 -1.58
N GLU A 26 -7.80 4.70 -0.91
CA GLU A 26 -8.29 5.01 0.43
C GLU A 26 -7.35 4.43 1.51
N PHE A 27 -6.15 5.02 1.68
CA PHE A 27 -5.11 4.47 2.56
C PHE A 27 -5.51 4.42 4.05
N ASP A 28 -6.25 5.40 4.56
CA ASP A 28 -6.73 5.36 5.95
C ASP A 28 -7.67 4.18 6.20
N ARG A 29 -8.56 3.91 5.24
CA ARG A 29 -9.45 2.75 5.30
C ARG A 29 -8.66 1.45 5.16
N PHE A 30 -7.65 1.41 4.30
CA PHE A 30 -6.74 0.27 4.18
C PHE A 30 -6.07 -0.07 5.54
N LEU A 31 -5.59 0.95 6.26
CA LEU A 31 -4.95 0.78 7.57
C LEU A 31 -5.96 0.31 8.63
N ALA A 32 -7.15 0.90 8.70
CA ALA A 32 -8.19 0.45 9.63
C ALA A 32 -8.60 -1.02 9.40
N ILE A 33 -8.64 -1.46 8.14
CA ILE A 33 -8.89 -2.87 7.81
C ILE A 33 -7.70 -3.75 8.20
N LEU A 34 -6.46 -3.26 8.11
CA LEU A 34 -5.29 -4.02 8.55
C LEU A 34 -5.35 -4.34 10.04
N ASP A 35 -5.74 -3.37 10.88
CA ASP A 35 -5.94 -3.58 12.31
C ASP A 35 -7.05 -4.61 12.60
N GLU A 36 -8.17 -4.54 11.85
CA GLU A 36 -9.26 -5.54 11.93
C GLU A 36 -8.72 -6.95 11.60
N ARG A 37 -7.87 -7.07 10.58
CA ARG A 37 -7.28 -8.35 10.17
C ARG A 37 -6.31 -8.90 11.22
N GLU A 38 -5.52 -8.07 11.87
CA GLU A 38 -4.66 -8.48 12.97
C GLU A 38 -5.47 -9.05 14.14
N ALA A 39 -6.56 -8.39 14.51
CA ALA A 39 -7.47 -8.90 15.53
C ALA A 39 -8.08 -10.26 15.14
N LEU A 40 -8.48 -10.43 13.87
CA LEU A 40 -9.01 -11.70 13.37
C LEU A 40 -7.97 -12.82 13.39
N LEU A 41 -6.70 -12.53 13.10
CA LEU A 41 -5.62 -13.51 13.19
C LEU A 41 -5.43 -13.99 14.63
N GLY A 42 -5.46 -13.08 15.61
CA GLY A 42 -5.41 -13.45 17.03
C GLY A 42 -6.58 -14.35 17.46
N LEU A 43 -7.78 -14.12 16.91
CA LEU A 43 -8.94 -15.00 17.15
C LEU A 43 -8.81 -16.37 16.48
N ILE A 44 -8.21 -16.44 15.28
CA ILE A 44 -7.94 -17.71 14.59
C ILE A 44 -6.95 -18.55 15.41
N ASP A 45 -5.86 -17.93 15.87
CA ASP A 45 -4.86 -18.61 16.70
C ASP A 45 -5.46 -19.16 18.00
N ALA A 46 -6.36 -18.40 18.63
CA ALA A 46 -7.05 -18.83 19.85
C ALA A 46 -8.10 -19.92 19.62
N ALA A 47 -8.76 -19.93 18.46
CA ALA A 47 -9.86 -20.87 18.16
C ALA A 47 -9.37 -22.29 17.85
N GLY A 48 -8.09 -22.47 17.50
CA GLY A 48 -7.52 -23.76 17.11
C GLY A 48 -8.01 -24.28 15.75
N LEU A 49 -7.49 -25.43 15.34
CA LEU A 49 -7.80 -26.01 14.03
C LEU A 49 -9.14 -26.76 14.03
N PRO A 50 -9.95 -26.68 12.96
CA PRO A 50 -11.16 -27.47 12.84
C PRO A 50 -10.89 -28.98 12.92
N SER A 51 -11.73 -29.70 13.65
CA SER A 51 -11.64 -31.16 13.80
C SER A 51 -12.30 -31.92 12.63
N GLU A 52 -13.28 -31.30 11.96
CA GLU A 52 -13.96 -31.89 10.81
C GLU A 52 -13.14 -31.70 9.52
N GLN A 53 -12.98 -32.77 8.73
CA GLN A 53 -12.20 -32.75 7.49
C GLN A 53 -12.74 -31.73 6.47
N ARG A 54 -14.06 -31.61 6.36
CA ARG A 54 -14.70 -30.65 5.46
C ARG A 54 -14.36 -29.21 5.85
N GLU A 55 -14.45 -28.89 7.14
CA GLU A 55 -14.13 -27.55 7.63
C GLU A 55 -12.63 -27.25 7.47
N ARG A 56 -11.73 -28.23 7.67
CA ARG A 56 -10.29 -28.07 7.39
C ARG A 56 -10.02 -27.71 5.92
N GLN A 57 -10.60 -28.46 4.99
CA GLN A 57 -10.44 -28.20 3.55
C GLN A 57 -10.93 -26.80 3.18
N GLU A 58 -12.03 -26.35 3.79
CA GLU A 58 -12.54 -25.01 3.57
C GLU A 58 -11.60 -23.94 4.15
N THR A 59 -11.09 -24.11 5.37
CA THR A 59 -10.12 -23.18 5.96
C THR A 59 -8.83 -23.08 5.15
N GLU A 60 -8.31 -24.20 4.62
CA GLU A 60 -7.13 -24.18 3.75
C GLU A 60 -7.39 -23.43 2.43
N THR A 61 -8.59 -23.58 1.88
CA THR A 61 -8.99 -22.90 0.65
C THR A 61 -9.06 -21.39 0.87
N LEU A 62 -9.68 -20.96 1.98
CA LEU A 62 -9.74 -19.56 2.39
C LEU A 62 -8.35 -18.99 2.67
N ALA A 63 -7.49 -19.73 3.39
CA ALA A 63 -6.13 -19.32 3.68
C ALA A 63 -5.31 -19.06 2.40
N ARG A 64 -5.40 -19.97 1.42
CA ARG A 64 -4.75 -19.78 0.10
C ARG A 64 -5.25 -18.54 -0.62
N ALA A 65 -6.56 -18.28 -0.62
CA ALA A 65 -7.14 -17.11 -1.25
C ALA A 65 -6.72 -15.78 -0.57
N ILE A 66 -6.63 -15.78 0.77
CA ILE A 66 -6.11 -14.65 1.55
C ILE A 66 -4.67 -14.35 1.15
N LEU A 67 -3.79 -15.36 1.14
CA LEU A 67 -2.38 -15.19 0.78
C LEU A 67 -2.20 -14.63 -0.64
N GLN A 68 -2.95 -15.14 -1.61
CA GLN A 68 -2.93 -14.62 -2.99
C GLN A 68 -3.34 -13.16 -3.06
N THR A 69 -4.36 -12.77 -2.27
CA THR A 69 -4.80 -11.36 -2.19
C THR A 69 -3.72 -10.49 -1.57
N ASP A 70 -3.04 -10.97 -0.53
CA ASP A 70 -1.99 -10.23 0.16
C ASP A 70 -0.75 -10.04 -0.72
N GLU A 71 -0.34 -11.06 -1.47
CA GLU A 71 0.75 -10.95 -2.45
C GLU A 71 0.45 -9.94 -3.55
N ALA A 72 -0.80 -9.93 -4.04
CA ALA A 72 -1.26 -8.96 -5.02
C ALA A 72 -1.25 -7.53 -4.45
N ASN A 73 -1.77 -7.34 -3.23
CA ASN A 73 -1.77 -6.05 -2.54
C ASN A 73 -0.35 -5.54 -2.30
N ALA A 74 0.57 -6.39 -1.84
CA ALA A 74 1.97 -6.03 -1.62
C ALA A 74 2.65 -5.57 -2.92
N THR A 75 2.34 -6.22 -4.04
CA THR A 75 2.84 -5.83 -5.36
C THR A 75 2.33 -4.46 -5.79
N ARG A 76 1.03 -4.19 -5.62
CA ARG A 76 0.42 -2.89 -5.92
C ARG A 76 0.99 -1.78 -5.05
N LEU A 77 1.17 -2.02 -3.74
CA LEU A 77 1.77 -1.04 -2.83
C LEU A 77 3.21 -0.68 -3.22
N ARG A 78 4.02 -1.67 -3.63
CA ARG A 78 5.38 -1.42 -4.13
C ARG A 78 5.36 -0.54 -5.38
N GLN A 79 4.49 -0.84 -6.34
CA GLN A 79 4.34 -0.03 -7.55
C GLN A 79 3.87 1.40 -7.24
N ALA A 80 2.92 1.57 -6.32
CA ALA A 80 2.45 2.88 -5.88
C ALA A 80 3.59 3.69 -5.20
N LEU A 81 4.40 3.03 -4.37
CA LEU A 81 5.57 3.64 -3.74
C LEU A 81 6.62 4.08 -4.76
N GLU A 82 6.94 3.23 -5.73
CA GLU A 82 7.87 3.54 -6.82
C GLU A 82 7.39 4.75 -7.63
N ALA A 83 6.10 4.79 -7.99
CA ALA A 83 5.50 5.92 -8.70
C ALA A 83 5.58 7.23 -7.87
N ALA A 84 5.22 7.18 -6.59
CA ALA A 84 5.31 8.34 -5.71
C ALA A 84 6.75 8.85 -5.54
N GLN A 85 7.73 7.94 -5.47
CA GLN A 85 9.15 8.31 -5.40
C GLN A 85 9.64 8.99 -6.69
N GLN A 86 9.20 8.50 -7.86
CA GLN A 86 9.51 9.13 -9.14
C GLN A 86 8.92 10.55 -9.23
N GLU A 87 7.67 10.73 -8.80
CA GLU A 87 7.00 12.03 -8.79
C GLU A 87 7.70 13.04 -7.86
N LEU A 88 8.06 12.61 -6.65
CA LEU A 88 8.85 13.44 -5.72
C LEU A 88 10.22 13.81 -6.29
N GLY A 89 10.86 12.88 -7.00
CA GLY A 89 12.12 13.14 -7.71
C GLY A 89 11.98 14.23 -8.78
N ALA A 90 10.93 14.14 -9.60
CA ALA A 90 10.62 15.11 -10.64
C ALA A 90 10.34 16.50 -10.05
N LEU A 91 9.54 16.59 -8.97
CA LEU A 91 9.25 17.84 -8.28
C LEU A 91 10.51 18.50 -7.73
N ARG A 92 11.40 17.73 -7.08
CA ARG A 92 12.70 18.24 -6.60
C ARG A 92 13.61 18.71 -7.73
N GLY A 93 13.55 18.07 -8.90
CA GLY A 93 14.27 18.48 -10.10
C GLY A 93 13.75 19.82 -10.65
N GLY A 94 12.43 19.95 -10.78
CA GLY A 94 11.76 21.18 -11.22
C GLY A 94 12.03 22.36 -10.28
N GLN A 95 11.99 22.14 -8.96
CA GLN A 95 12.36 23.17 -7.98
C GLN A 95 13.80 23.65 -8.13
N ARG A 96 14.75 22.73 -8.38
CA ARG A 96 16.15 23.09 -8.64
C ARG A 96 16.32 23.92 -9.91
N LEU A 97 15.61 23.57 -10.99
CA LEU A 97 15.62 24.32 -12.25
C LEU A 97 15.00 25.72 -12.09
N MET A 98 13.91 25.85 -11.34
CA MET A 98 13.33 27.15 -11.01
C MET A 98 14.26 28.02 -10.17
N GLN A 99 14.98 27.40 -9.22
CA GLN A 99 15.94 28.11 -8.37
C GLN A 99 17.18 28.56 -9.16
N SER A 100 17.70 27.74 -10.07
CA SER A 100 18.82 28.13 -10.95
C SER A 100 18.43 29.22 -11.95
N TYR A 101 17.19 29.19 -12.44
CA TYR A 101 16.68 30.24 -13.32
C TYR A 101 16.56 31.57 -12.59
N ARG A 102 16.02 31.59 -11.36
CA ARG A 102 15.97 32.79 -10.51
C ARG A 102 17.37 33.36 -10.23
N SER A 103 18.32 32.53 -9.83
CA SER A 103 19.69 32.99 -9.54
C SER A 103 20.44 33.49 -10.78
N SER A 104 20.09 32.99 -11.97
CA SER A 104 20.64 33.46 -13.24
C SER A 104 19.98 34.75 -13.73
N ALA A 105 18.68 34.93 -13.49
CA ALA A 105 17.94 36.15 -13.82
C ALA A 105 18.27 37.32 -12.87
N GLU A 106 18.66 37.04 -11.62
CA GLU A 106 19.09 38.05 -10.65
C GLU A 106 20.55 38.50 -10.79
N ARG A 107 21.35 37.87 -11.67
CA ARG A 107 22.66 38.41 -12.04
C ARG A 107 22.43 39.59 -12.99
N PRO A 108 22.69 40.85 -12.59
CA PRO A 108 22.67 41.95 -13.54
C PRO A 108 23.74 41.64 -14.58
N ALA A 109 23.37 41.73 -15.85
CA ALA A 109 24.33 41.70 -16.95
C ALA A 109 25.41 42.75 -16.62
N ARG A 110 26.58 42.29 -16.18
CA ARG A 110 27.75 43.16 -16.11
C ARG A 110 28.01 43.53 -17.55
N PHE A 111 27.61 44.74 -17.92
CA PHE A 111 28.03 45.43 -19.13
C PHE A 111 29.55 45.28 -19.19
N ILE A 112 30.03 44.44 -20.11
CA ILE A 112 31.41 44.46 -20.51
C ILE A 112 31.51 45.72 -21.37
N ASP A 113 31.98 46.80 -20.74
CA ASP A 113 32.31 48.03 -21.43
C ASP A 113 33.49 47.74 -22.37
N HIS A 114 33.19 47.67 -23.66
CA HIS A 114 34.20 47.71 -24.72
C HIS A 114 34.44 49.18 -25.07
N SER A 115 35.11 49.90 -24.18
CA SER A 115 35.61 51.25 -24.46
C SER A 115 37.10 51.33 -24.18
N GLY A 116 37.90 51.55 -25.24
CA GLY A 116 39.29 52.05 -25.17
C GLY A 116 40.34 51.10 -25.72
#